data_AF-A0A1U9ULL8-F1
#
_entry.id   AF-A0A1U9ULL8-F1
#
_cell.length_a   1.000
_cell.length_b   1.000
_cell.length_c   1.000
_cell.angle_alpha   90.00
_cell.angle_beta   90.00
_cell.angle_gamma   90.00
#
_symmetry.space_group_name_H-M   'P 1'
#
loop_
_entity.id
_entity.type
_entity.pdbx_description
1 polymer ?
#
loop_
_entity_poly.entity_id
_entity_poly.type
_entity_poly.pdbx_seq_one_letter_code
_entity_poly.pdbx_strand_id
1 'polypeptide(L)'
;MQVRSMEFKARAGQKLADQRLQQNLKKLSTKFVTARADAIRDIDFDATREALKERRNRALENLDVWLATFEENATRRGATVLFAETTADAARLVAEIAQKHGVKKVIKSKSMVTEEMRLNQVLGEMGVQSIETDLGEYILQINDSEPPSHIIAPVVHKDKDEIADLFARVHHKPRLTEIPEMTREAREVLRPEFLSADMGVTGGNFIIAETGSVAVVTNEGNEGMCTVMPRVHVAVTGIEKVLPTLEDLATVMRLLPRSATGQAISNYFSLLTGPRAEGERDGPEHMYFVLVDGGRTGLIGGDFQEMLRCIRCGACMNHCPVYQKIGGHAYGWVYPGPMGSVLTPSYVGLANAVDLPQAATLCGECNRVCPASIPLSDLLRKLREKQMERGLRPWQERFALQAWGYVAKRPELYAFATRIGAWLLGRMGGSNRLIASLPMAGKGWTETRDMPAPSGRTFRELYKERRARS
;
A
#
# COMPACT_ATOMS: atom_id res chain seq x y z
N MET A 1 -4.99 6.87 10.69
CA MET A 1 -5.66 7.75 9.72
C MET A 1 -7.17 7.49 9.66
N GLN A 2 -8.03 8.51 9.57
CA GLN A 2 -9.47 8.33 9.33
C GLN A 2 -9.73 7.83 7.90
N VAL A 3 -10.69 6.93 7.73
CA VAL A 3 -11.11 6.41 6.41
C VAL A 3 -11.86 7.51 5.65
N ARG A 4 -11.38 7.86 4.46
CA ARG A 4 -11.98 8.84 3.53
C ARG A 4 -12.11 8.30 2.10
N SER A 5 -12.08 6.98 1.93
CA SER A 5 -12.14 6.32 0.61
C SER A 5 -13.43 6.56 -0.16
N MET A 6 -14.52 6.95 0.51
CA MET A 6 -15.77 7.39 -0.12
C MET A 6 -15.62 8.69 -0.92
N GLU A 7 -14.59 9.48 -0.64
CA GLU A 7 -14.29 10.72 -1.36
C GLU A 7 -13.39 10.51 -2.59
N PHE A 8 -13.13 9.25 -2.97
CA PHE A 8 -12.12 8.90 -3.99
C PHE A 8 -12.25 9.70 -5.27
N LYS A 9 -13.45 9.77 -5.86
CA LYS A 9 -13.67 10.49 -7.14
C LYS A 9 -13.38 11.98 -7.05
N ALA A 10 -13.84 12.62 -5.97
CA ALA A 10 -13.62 14.06 -5.75
C ALA A 10 -12.12 14.35 -5.59
N ARG A 11 -11.43 13.55 -4.77
CA ARG A 11 -9.98 13.67 -4.56
C ARG A 11 -9.19 13.36 -5.83
N ALA A 12 -9.57 12.34 -6.58
CA ALA A 12 -8.94 12.00 -7.85
C ALA A 12 -9.03 13.18 -8.83
N GLY A 13 -10.20 13.84 -8.94
CA GLY A 13 -10.37 15.05 -9.74
C GLY A 13 -9.41 16.18 -9.33
N GLN A 14 -9.31 16.46 -8.04
CA GLN A 14 -8.37 17.47 -7.51
C GLN A 14 -6.92 17.12 -7.82
N LYS A 15 -6.52 15.86 -7.62
CA LYS A 15 -5.14 15.40 -7.81
C LYS A 15 -4.74 15.34 -9.29
N LEU A 16 -5.68 15.11 -10.20
CA LEU A 16 -5.45 15.20 -11.64
C LEU A 16 -5.20 16.64 -12.11
N ALA A 17 -5.79 17.64 -11.45
CA ALA A 17 -5.60 19.06 -11.75
C ALA A 17 -4.28 19.63 -11.18
N ASP A 18 -3.65 18.93 -10.23
CA ASP A 18 -2.41 19.35 -9.59
C ASP A 18 -1.18 19.11 -10.49
N GLN A 19 -0.73 20.16 -11.18
CA GLN A 19 0.39 20.08 -12.13
C GLN A 19 1.71 19.69 -11.46
N ARG A 20 1.94 20.11 -10.22
CA ARG A 20 3.18 19.83 -9.48
C ARG A 20 3.24 18.35 -9.11
N LEU A 21 2.12 17.81 -8.63
CA LEU A 21 1.98 16.38 -8.40
C LEU A 21 2.22 15.56 -9.68
N GLN A 22 1.68 15.99 -10.82
CA GLN A 22 1.90 15.28 -12.10
C GLN A 22 3.40 15.22 -12.47
N GLN A 23 4.15 16.30 -12.22
CA GLN A 23 5.59 16.33 -12.46
C GLN A 23 6.36 15.40 -11.51
N ASN A 24 5.99 15.39 -10.22
CA ASN A 24 6.59 14.55 -9.20
C ASN A 24 6.38 13.05 -9.49
N LEU A 25 5.15 12.65 -9.82
CA LEU A 25 4.82 11.25 -10.10
C LEU A 25 5.47 10.71 -11.39
N LYS A 26 5.62 11.56 -12.42
CA LYS A 26 6.26 11.15 -13.70
C LYS A 26 7.71 10.72 -13.51
N LYS A 27 8.46 11.37 -12.62
CA LYS A 27 9.85 11.01 -12.32
C LYS A 27 9.93 9.67 -11.56
N LEU A 28 9.00 9.44 -10.65
CA LEU A 28 8.96 8.24 -9.82
C LEU A 28 8.68 6.98 -10.63
N SER A 29 7.69 7.03 -11.53
CA SER A 29 7.25 5.88 -12.31
C SER A 29 8.36 5.26 -13.15
N THR A 30 9.34 6.04 -13.57
CA THR A 30 10.45 5.53 -14.40
C THR A 30 11.56 4.92 -13.54
N LYS A 31 11.94 5.58 -12.44
CA LYS A 31 13.10 5.17 -11.62
C LYS A 31 12.90 3.78 -10.98
N PHE A 32 11.80 3.58 -10.25
CA PHE A 32 11.58 2.30 -9.55
C PHE A 32 11.28 1.14 -10.51
N VAL A 33 10.59 1.42 -11.61
CA VAL A 33 10.24 0.41 -12.61
C VAL A 33 11.51 -0.11 -13.31
N THR A 34 12.38 0.79 -13.77
CA THR A 34 13.64 0.41 -14.42
C THR A 34 14.58 -0.30 -13.44
N ALA A 35 14.79 0.27 -12.25
CA ALA A 35 15.68 -0.31 -11.24
C ALA A 35 15.23 -1.74 -10.83
N ARG A 36 13.92 -1.95 -10.66
CA ARG A 36 13.36 -3.29 -10.43
C ARG A 36 13.65 -4.22 -11.60
N ALA A 37 13.39 -3.77 -12.84
CA ALA A 37 13.54 -4.60 -14.03
C ALA A 37 14.98 -5.09 -14.23
N ASP A 38 15.98 -4.30 -13.82
CA ASP A 38 17.38 -4.72 -13.83
C ASP A 38 17.68 -5.67 -12.67
N ALA A 39 17.32 -5.30 -11.43
CA ALA A 39 17.67 -6.08 -10.24
C ALA A 39 17.07 -7.49 -10.18
N ILE A 40 15.88 -7.70 -10.78
CA ILE A 40 15.27 -9.04 -10.84
C ILE A 40 15.98 -9.99 -11.82
N ARG A 41 16.81 -9.48 -12.75
CA ARG A 41 17.56 -10.33 -13.68
C ARG A 41 18.68 -11.12 -13.00
N ASP A 42 19.11 -10.67 -11.82
CA ASP A 42 20.16 -11.31 -11.03
C ASP A 42 19.70 -12.61 -10.34
N ILE A 43 18.42 -12.95 -10.44
CA ILE A 43 17.82 -14.13 -9.82
C ILE A 43 16.88 -14.83 -10.81
N ASP A 44 16.62 -16.11 -10.56
CA ASP A 44 15.46 -16.77 -11.16
C ASP A 44 14.19 -16.22 -10.50
N PHE A 45 13.66 -15.13 -11.06
CA PHE A 45 12.54 -14.40 -10.49
C PHE A 45 11.29 -15.28 -10.40
N ASP A 46 10.98 -16.06 -11.42
CA ASP A 46 9.77 -16.87 -11.46
C ASP A 46 9.84 -18.05 -10.48
N ALA A 47 10.98 -18.75 -10.41
CA ALA A 47 11.15 -19.81 -9.41
C ALA A 47 11.15 -19.25 -7.98
N THR A 48 11.84 -18.13 -7.73
CA THR A 48 11.86 -17.50 -6.40
C THR A 48 10.48 -16.98 -6.01
N ARG A 49 9.71 -16.46 -6.97
CA ARG A 49 8.32 -15.99 -6.79
C ARG A 49 7.38 -17.13 -6.38
N GLU A 50 7.46 -18.28 -7.05
CA GLU A 50 6.64 -19.44 -6.67
C GLU A 50 7.08 -20.03 -5.32
N ALA A 51 8.37 -20.08 -5.02
CA ALA A 51 8.87 -20.46 -3.70
C ALA A 51 8.35 -19.51 -2.60
N LEU A 52 8.33 -18.20 -2.85
CA LEU A 52 7.73 -17.24 -1.90
C LEU A 52 6.24 -17.49 -1.71
N LYS A 53 5.49 -17.72 -2.80
CA LYS A 53 4.05 -18.00 -2.74
C LYS A 53 3.75 -19.23 -1.88
N GLU A 54 4.49 -20.32 -2.10
CA GLU A 54 4.36 -21.56 -1.32
C GLU A 54 4.61 -21.31 0.17
N ARG A 55 5.75 -20.69 0.51
CA ARG A 55 6.14 -20.43 1.90
C ARG A 55 5.14 -19.52 2.63
N ARG A 56 4.63 -18.49 1.94
CA ARG A 56 3.60 -17.61 2.49
C ARG A 56 2.27 -18.34 2.67
N ASN A 57 1.87 -19.22 1.76
CA ASN A 57 0.67 -20.03 1.93
C ASN A 57 0.81 -20.99 3.12
N ARG A 58 1.92 -21.71 3.25
CA ARG A 58 2.21 -22.58 4.39
C ARG A 58 2.11 -21.85 5.74
N ALA A 59 2.63 -20.62 5.79
CA ALA A 59 2.54 -19.78 6.97
C ALA A 59 1.09 -19.39 7.31
N LEU A 60 0.26 -19.12 6.30
CA LEU A 60 -1.14 -18.73 6.48
C LEU A 60 -2.07 -19.92 6.79
N GLU A 61 -1.78 -21.10 6.24
CA GLU A 61 -2.55 -22.34 6.46
C GLU A 61 -2.45 -22.84 7.91
N ASN A 62 -1.32 -22.57 8.58
CA ASN A 62 -1.07 -22.96 9.97
C ASN A 62 -0.75 -21.72 10.83
N LEU A 63 -1.46 -20.62 10.56
CA LEU A 63 -1.19 -19.31 11.15
C LEU A 63 -1.18 -19.35 12.68
N ASP A 64 -2.16 -20.02 13.26
CA ASP A 64 -2.29 -20.24 14.70
C ASP A 64 -1.07 -20.95 15.30
N VAL A 65 -0.62 -22.04 14.67
CA VAL A 65 0.56 -22.81 15.10
C VAL A 65 1.82 -21.94 15.07
N TRP A 66 2.02 -21.17 14.00
CA TRP A 66 3.21 -20.32 13.87
C TRP A 66 3.18 -19.12 14.81
N LEU A 67 2.01 -18.58 15.13
CA LEU A 67 1.87 -17.51 16.13
C LEU A 67 2.15 -18.04 17.55
N ALA A 68 1.64 -19.21 17.90
CA ALA A 68 1.94 -19.86 19.18
C ALA A 68 3.44 -20.19 19.32
N THR A 69 4.04 -20.72 18.26
CA THR A 69 5.48 -21.01 18.21
C THR A 69 6.31 -19.73 18.34
N PHE A 70 5.89 -18.65 17.67
CA PHE A 70 6.53 -17.34 17.80
C PHE A 70 6.46 -16.81 19.24
N GLU A 71 5.27 -16.86 19.85
CA GLU A 71 5.06 -16.41 21.23
C GLU A 71 5.96 -17.17 22.21
N GLU A 72 5.96 -18.51 22.15
CA GLU A 72 6.81 -19.35 22.99
C GLU A 72 8.29 -18.97 22.86
N ASN A 73 8.78 -18.85 21.62
CA ASN A 73 10.19 -18.53 21.35
C ASN A 73 10.55 -17.10 21.75
N ALA A 74 9.69 -16.12 21.49
CA ALA A 74 9.90 -14.73 21.88
C ALA A 74 9.91 -14.58 23.41
N THR A 75 8.98 -15.24 24.11
CA THR A 75 8.91 -15.24 25.57
C THR A 75 10.10 -15.94 26.20
N ARG A 76 10.56 -17.06 25.64
CA ARG A 76 11.81 -17.72 26.07
C ARG A 76 13.04 -16.81 25.95
N ARG A 77 13.01 -15.83 25.02
CA ARG A 77 14.04 -14.81 24.84
C ARG A 77 13.84 -13.57 25.73
N GLY A 78 12.83 -13.54 26.58
CA GLY A 78 12.55 -12.43 27.50
C GLY A 78 11.67 -11.31 26.91
N ALA A 79 11.12 -11.48 25.71
CA ALA A 79 10.14 -10.55 25.16
C ALA A 79 8.72 -10.86 25.66
N THR A 80 7.85 -9.86 25.69
CA THR A 80 6.41 -10.05 25.96
C THR A 80 5.63 -9.98 24.66
N VAL A 81 4.81 -10.99 24.35
CA VAL A 81 3.92 -10.99 23.18
C VAL A 81 2.50 -10.66 23.61
N LEU A 82 1.86 -9.75 22.90
CA LEU A 82 0.49 -9.29 23.15
C LEU A 82 -0.28 -9.35 21.83
N PHE A 83 -1.52 -9.82 21.90
CA PHE A 83 -2.41 -9.93 20.75
C PHE A 83 -3.49 -8.85 20.81
N ALA A 84 -3.78 -8.23 19.68
CA ALA A 84 -4.81 -7.22 19.53
C ALA A 84 -5.80 -7.63 18.43
N GLU A 85 -7.07 -7.76 18.80
CA GLU A 85 -8.16 -8.06 17.85
C GLU A 85 -8.39 -6.87 16.91
N THR A 86 -8.42 -5.66 17.46
CA THR A 86 -8.63 -4.43 16.69
C THR A 86 -7.41 -3.52 16.70
N THR A 87 -7.38 -2.56 15.76
CA THR A 87 -6.35 -1.52 15.74
C THR A 87 -6.45 -0.59 16.95
N ALA A 88 -7.65 -0.43 17.54
CA ALA A 88 -7.86 0.32 18.77
C ALA A 88 -7.27 -0.41 19.99
N ASP A 89 -7.44 -1.74 20.07
CA ASP A 89 -6.81 -2.56 21.11
C ASP A 89 -5.28 -2.49 21.03
N ALA A 90 -4.74 -2.55 19.81
CA ALA A 90 -3.31 -2.42 19.60
C ALA A 90 -2.78 -1.05 20.09
N ALA A 91 -3.48 0.04 19.79
CA ALA A 91 -3.15 1.37 20.31
C ALA A 91 -3.22 1.42 21.84
N ARG A 92 -4.26 0.83 22.44
CA ARG A 92 -4.42 0.75 23.89
C ARG A 92 -3.28 -0.03 24.56
N LEU A 93 -2.87 -1.16 24.00
CA LEU A 93 -1.76 -1.96 24.54
C LEU A 93 -0.44 -1.17 24.52
N VAL A 94 -0.15 -0.44 23.43
CA VAL A 94 1.05 0.41 23.36
C VAL A 94 0.98 1.55 24.38
N ALA A 95 -0.19 2.15 24.57
CA ALA A 95 -0.43 3.16 25.59
C ALA A 95 -0.23 2.62 27.02
N GLU A 96 -0.72 1.42 27.32
CA GLU A 96 -0.53 0.74 28.60
C GLU A 96 0.95 0.43 28.86
N ILE A 97 1.71 0.00 27.84
CA ILE A 97 3.16 -0.16 27.93
C ILE A 97 3.84 1.17 28.25
N ALA A 98 3.47 2.25 27.53
CA ALA A 98 4.02 3.57 27.78
C ALA A 98 3.76 4.04 29.23
N GLN A 99 2.54 3.84 29.72
CA GLN A 99 2.16 4.17 31.10
C GLN A 99 2.92 3.32 32.13
N LYS A 100 2.98 2.00 31.93
CA LYS A 100 3.69 1.05 32.80
C LYS A 100 5.14 1.47 33.03
N HIS A 101 5.80 1.97 32.00
CA HIS A 101 7.19 2.39 32.08
C HIS A 101 7.36 3.88 32.38
N GLY A 102 6.30 4.68 32.51
CA GLY A 102 6.41 6.12 32.71
C GLY A 102 7.10 6.84 31.54
N VAL A 103 6.81 6.41 30.32
CA VAL A 103 7.32 6.98 29.07
C VAL A 103 6.79 8.40 28.88
N LYS A 104 7.67 9.34 28.56
CA LYS A 104 7.31 10.73 28.20
C LYS A 104 7.57 11.00 26.72
N LYS A 105 8.55 10.33 26.14
CA LYS A 105 8.93 10.47 24.74
C LYS A 105 9.06 9.14 24.02
N VAL A 106 8.39 9.04 22.88
CA VAL A 106 8.41 7.93 21.95
C VAL A 106 9.03 8.37 20.64
N ILE A 107 9.98 7.57 20.15
CA ILE A 107 10.49 7.68 18.78
C ILE A 107 10.00 6.50 17.95
N LYS A 108 9.62 6.77 16.72
CA LYS A 108 9.00 5.79 15.85
C LYS A 108 9.77 5.60 14.57
N SER A 109 10.00 4.35 14.20
CA SER A 109 10.29 4.01 12.82
C SER A 109 8.98 3.81 12.04
N LYS A 110 9.10 3.90 10.72
CA LYS A 110 7.97 3.79 9.80
C LYS A 110 7.18 2.49 9.97
N SER A 111 5.85 2.60 10.12
CA SER A 111 4.96 1.44 10.12
C SER A 111 3.55 1.78 9.66
N MET A 112 3.04 1.03 8.69
CA MET A 112 1.63 1.19 8.27
C MET A 112 0.64 0.80 9.38
N VAL A 113 1.03 -0.12 10.28
CA VAL A 113 0.14 -0.57 11.36
C VAL A 113 0.01 0.49 12.46
N THR A 114 1.07 1.28 12.70
CA THR A 114 0.99 2.42 13.62
C THR A 114 0.08 3.53 13.05
N GLU A 115 0.02 3.66 11.72
CA GLU A 115 -0.94 4.53 11.01
C GLU A 115 -2.39 4.01 11.10
N GLU A 116 -2.60 2.68 10.99
CA GLU A 116 -3.92 2.06 11.19
C GLU A 116 -4.50 2.39 12.57
N MET A 117 -3.67 2.29 13.62
CA MET A 117 -4.08 2.54 15.01
C MET A 117 -4.10 4.02 15.42
N ARG A 118 -3.64 4.94 14.55
CA ARG A 118 -3.49 6.37 14.88
C ARG A 118 -2.59 6.61 16.09
N LEU A 119 -1.47 5.88 16.19
CA LEU A 119 -0.67 5.83 17.41
C LEU A 119 -0.20 7.21 17.90
N ASN A 120 0.21 8.10 16.98
CA ASN A 120 0.68 9.43 17.32
C ASN A 120 -0.38 10.25 18.06
N GLN A 121 -1.64 10.14 17.62
CA GLN A 121 -2.74 10.81 18.27
C GLN A 121 -3.02 10.21 19.65
N VAL A 122 -3.07 8.89 19.77
CA VAL A 122 -3.34 8.21 21.05
C VAL A 122 -2.29 8.56 22.10
N LEU A 123 -1.01 8.52 21.72
CA LEU A 123 0.08 8.93 22.62
C LEU A 123 0.01 10.42 22.97
N GLY A 124 -0.29 11.28 21.98
CA GLY A 124 -0.43 12.72 22.20
C GLY A 124 -1.57 13.09 23.15
N GLU A 125 -2.71 12.39 23.07
CA GLU A 125 -3.85 12.56 23.98
C GLU A 125 -3.49 12.19 25.43
N MET A 126 -2.46 11.36 25.64
CA MET A 126 -1.91 11.01 26.95
C MET A 126 -0.78 11.93 27.41
N GLY A 127 -0.42 12.95 26.63
CA GLY A 127 0.72 13.82 26.91
C GLY A 127 2.08 13.19 26.63
N VAL A 128 2.12 12.05 25.92
CA VAL A 128 3.36 11.42 25.47
C VAL A 128 3.77 12.01 24.12
N GLN A 129 4.97 12.59 24.04
CA GLN A 129 5.50 13.11 22.79
C GLN A 129 5.86 11.94 21.87
N SER A 130 5.31 11.91 20.66
CA SER A 130 5.61 10.91 19.65
C SER A 130 6.31 11.55 18.45
N ILE A 131 7.46 11.03 18.03
CA ILE A 131 8.29 11.62 16.98
C ILE A 131 8.62 10.56 15.92
N GLU A 132 8.27 10.84 14.67
CA GLU A 132 8.68 10.05 13.52
C GLU A 132 10.15 10.29 13.20
N THR A 133 10.86 9.20 12.90
CA THR A 133 12.32 9.25 12.71
C THR A 133 12.77 8.85 11.31
N ASP A 134 11.87 8.27 10.51
CA ASP A 134 12.04 8.14 9.06
C ASP A 134 11.92 9.54 8.48
N LEU A 135 12.87 9.96 7.64
CA LEU A 135 12.92 11.33 7.12
C LEU A 135 11.63 11.70 6.41
N GLY A 136 11.07 10.75 5.66
CA GLY A 136 9.82 10.93 4.96
C GLY A 136 8.64 11.14 5.93
N GLU A 137 8.47 10.24 6.89
CA GLU A 137 7.40 10.37 7.90
C GLU A 137 7.60 11.62 8.80
N TYR A 138 8.84 11.99 9.11
CA TYR A 138 9.17 13.21 9.86
C TYR A 138 8.73 14.47 9.11
N ILE A 139 9.05 14.56 7.81
CA ILE A 139 8.62 15.68 6.95
C ILE A 139 7.09 15.80 6.98
N LEU A 140 6.37 14.68 6.94
CA LEU A 140 4.91 14.67 7.01
C LEU A 140 4.40 15.09 8.37
N GLN A 141 5.04 14.63 9.45
CA GLN A 141 4.67 14.98 10.81
C GLN A 141 4.76 16.48 11.06
N ILE A 142 5.88 17.11 10.67
CA ILE A 142 6.07 18.56 10.84
C ILE A 142 5.28 19.41 9.84
N ASN A 143 4.71 18.77 8.81
CA ASN A 143 3.79 19.39 7.87
C ASN A 143 2.33 19.06 8.23
N ASP A 144 1.93 19.46 9.43
CA ASP A 144 0.57 19.29 9.95
C ASP A 144 0.09 17.83 9.99
N SER A 145 1.00 16.88 10.23
CA SER A 145 0.72 15.44 10.27
C SER A 145 0.00 14.94 9.01
N GLU A 146 0.49 15.34 7.84
CA GLU A 146 -0.02 14.91 6.54
C GLU A 146 0.10 13.37 6.38
N PRO A 147 -0.89 12.67 5.81
CA PRO A 147 -0.76 11.22 5.59
C PRO A 147 0.28 10.89 4.50
N PRO A 148 0.93 9.71 4.56
CA PRO A 148 1.86 9.27 3.53
C PRO A 148 1.14 9.00 2.20
N SER A 149 1.77 9.37 1.08
CA SER A 149 1.23 9.07 -0.25
C SER A 149 1.76 7.77 -0.84
N HIS A 150 2.85 7.20 -0.31
CA HIS A 150 3.41 5.93 -0.80
C HIS A 150 4.03 5.08 0.31
N ILE A 151 3.80 3.76 0.28
CA ILE A 151 4.21 2.85 1.37
C ILE A 151 5.73 2.71 1.55
N ILE A 152 6.53 2.99 0.52
CA ILE A 152 8.01 3.02 0.60
C ILE A 152 8.61 4.43 0.55
N ALA A 153 7.87 5.42 0.04
CA ALA A 153 8.40 6.75 -0.31
C ALA A 153 7.37 7.83 0.06
N PRO A 154 7.12 8.04 1.37
CA PRO A 154 5.87 8.61 1.87
C PRO A 154 5.62 10.05 1.40
N VAL A 155 6.70 10.81 1.13
CA VAL A 155 6.68 12.22 0.70
C VAL A 155 6.72 12.40 -0.82
N VAL A 156 6.55 11.35 -1.63
CA VAL A 156 6.76 11.44 -3.09
C VAL A 156 5.83 12.40 -3.84
N HIS A 157 4.80 12.90 -3.17
CA HIS A 157 3.92 13.94 -3.69
C HIS A 157 4.52 15.35 -3.61
N LYS A 158 5.54 15.57 -2.77
CA LYS A 158 6.25 16.86 -2.63
C LYS A 158 7.57 16.85 -3.36
N ASP A 159 8.04 18.03 -3.76
CA ASP A 159 9.39 18.21 -4.28
C ASP A 159 10.37 18.80 -3.25
N LYS A 160 11.61 18.95 -3.69
CA LYS A 160 12.72 19.45 -2.87
C LYS A 160 12.48 20.87 -2.36
N ASP A 161 11.89 21.74 -3.18
CA ASP A 161 11.68 23.15 -2.82
C ASP A 161 10.60 23.30 -1.75
N GLU A 162 9.53 22.49 -1.84
CA GLU A 162 8.53 22.38 -0.76
C GLU A 162 9.14 21.97 0.57
N ILE A 163 10.04 20.98 0.54
CA ILE A 163 10.70 20.47 1.75
C ILE A 163 11.67 21.53 2.31
N ALA A 164 12.40 22.24 1.44
CA ALA A 164 13.30 23.31 1.86
C ALA A 164 12.56 24.46 2.56
N ASP A 165 11.42 24.88 2.00
CA ASP A 165 10.58 25.93 2.60
C ASP A 165 9.99 25.49 3.94
N LEU A 166 9.58 24.22 4.04
CA LEU A 166 9.08 23.62 5.28
C LEU A 166 10.17 23.59 6.37
N PHE A 167 11.37 23.13 6.04
CA PHE A 167 12.50 23.07 6.98
C PHE A 167 12.88 24.45 7.48
N ALA A 168 13.02 25.42 6.59
CA ALA A 168 13.32 26.81 6.97
C ALA A 168 12.27 27.37 7.94
N ARG A 169 10.98 27.10 7.67
CA ARG A 169 9.85 27.56 8.50
C ARG A 169 9.82 26.90 9.87
N VAL A 170 9.95 25.57 9.93
CA VAL A 170 9.75 24.78 11.16
C VAL A 170 11.00 24.71 12.02
N HIS A 171 12.18 24.51 11.41
CA HIS A 171 13.43 24.42 12.15
C HIS A 171 14.00 25.80 12.53
N HIS A 172 13.41 26.88 12.01
CA HIS A 172 13.89 28.26 12.20
C HIS A 172 15.36 28.44 11.81
N LYS A 173 15.76 27.79 10.70
CA LYS A 173 17.12 27.83 10.13
C LYS A 173 17.10 28.46 8.72
N PRO A 174 18.25 28.93 8.21
CA PRO A 174 18.34 29.40 6.82
C PRO A 174 17.89 28.33 5.83
N ARG A 175 17.24 28.74 4.74
CA ARG A 175 16.78 27.81 3.69
C ARG A 175 17.97 27.17 2.98
N LEU A 176 18.02 25.84 2.99
CA LEU A 176 19.00 25.03 2.28
C LEU A 176 18.39 24.39 1.04
N THR A 177 19.14 24.29 -0.05
CA THR A 177 18.65 23.70 -1.31
C THR A 177 19.41 22.46 -1.74
N GLU A 178 20.56 22.16 -1.14
CA GLU A 178 21.33 20.97 -1.47
C GLU A 178 20.88 19.78 -0.63
N ILE A 179 20.59 18.65 -1.28
CA ILE A 179 20.07 17.45 -0.62
C ILE A 179 20.99 16.97 0.53
N PRO A 180 22.33 16.94 0.39
CA PRO A 180 23.22 16.56 1.49
C PRO A 180 23.14 17.49 2.70
N GLU A 181 22.89 18.79 2.48
CA GLU A 181 22.77 19.78 3.56
C GLU A 181 21.42 19.65 4.26
N MET A 182 20.33 19.53 3.49
CA MET A 182 18.98 19.33 4.04
C MET A 182 18.88 18.04 4.88
N THR A 183 19.48 16.95 4.40
CA THR A 183 19.51 15.67 5.14
C THR A 183 20.40 15.73 6.39
N ARG A 184 21.50 16.50 6.34
CA ARG A 184 22.33 16.79 7.52
C ARG A 184 21.55 17.60 8.56
N GLU A 185 20.83 18.63 8.14
CA GLU A 185 20.00 19.44 9.03
C GLU A 185 18.95 18.60 9.74
N ALA A 186 18.21 17.76 9.01
CA ALA A 186 17.22 16.86 9.61
C ALA A 186 17.87 15.92 10.64
N ARG A 187 19.06 15.40 10.33
CA ARG A 187 19.83 14.57 11.26
C ARG A 187 20.24 15.31 12.53
N GLU A 188 20.64 16.58 12.42
CA GLU A 188 20.97 17.42 13.58
C GLU A 188 19.74 17.68 14.46
N VAL A 189 18.58 17.92 13.84
CA VAL A 189 17.31 18.14 14.55
C VAL A 189 16.83 16.87 15.26
N LEU A 190 16.93 15.70 14.61
CA LEU A 190 16.44 14.44 15.17
C LEU A 190 17.41 13.83 16.20
N ARG A 191 18.70 14.17 16.18
CA ARG A 191 19.71 13.54 17.06
C ARG A 191 19.38 13.64 18.56
N PRO A 192 19.02 14.82 19.10
CA PRO A 192 18.63 14.93 20.51
C PRO A 192 17.38 14.12 20.86
N GLU A 193 16.46 13.98 19.91
CA GLU A 193 15.23 13.19 20.09
C GLU A 193 15.54 11.71 20.27
N PHE A 194 16.44 11.15 19.45
CA PHE A 194 16.91 9.77 19.62
C PHE A 194 17.57 9.53 20.99
N LEU A 195 18.38 10.49 21.46
CA LEU A 195 19.14 10.37 22.72
C LEU A 195 18.28 10.51 23.98
N SER A 196 17.12 11.15 23.87
CA SER A 196 16.24 11.48 25.00
C SER A 196 14.95 10.67 25.03
N ALA A 197 14.76 9.74 24.09
CA ALA A 197 13.56 8.92 24.01
C ALA A 197 13.55 7.80 25.06
N ASP A 198 12.39 7.59 25.69
CA ASP A 198 12.19 6.50 26.65
C ASP A 198 11.82 5.20 25.96
N MET A 199 11.07 5.29 24.85
CA MET A 199 10.54 4.15 24.13
C MET A 199 10.70 4.29 22.62
N GLY A 200 11.13 3.21 21.98
CA GLY A 200 11.15 3.07 20.54
C GLY A 200 10.00 2.21 20.07
N VAL A 201 9.30 2.64 19.02
CA VAL A 201 8.27 1.82 18.37
C VAL A 201 8.67 1.57 16.92
N THR A 202 8.64 0.31 16.50
CA THR A 202 8.91 -0.06 15.11
C THR A 202 7.74 -0.83 14.51
N GLY A 203 7.68 -0.83 13.18
CA GLY A 203 6.98 -1.90 12.48
C GLY A 203 7.71 -3.24 12.58
N GLY A 204 7.12 -4.26 11.98
CA GLY A 204 7.81 -5.47 11.56
C GLY A 204 7.55 -5.73 10.09
N ASN A 205 8.58 -5.99 9.28
CA ASN A 205 8.37 -6.51 7.93
C ASN A 205 7.84 -7.93 8.05
N PHE A 206 8.50 -8.76 8.88
CA PHE A 206 8.10 -10.13 9.23
C PHE A 206 8.50 -10.45 10.67
N ILE A 207 7.78 -11.38 11.29
CA ILE A 207 8.20 -12.04 12.52
C ILE A 207 8.55 -13.50 12.21
N ILE A 208 9.53 -14.05 12.91
CA ILE A 208 10.10 -15.35 12.61
C ILE A 208 9.79 -16.28 13.79
N ALA A 209 8.95 -17.29 13.54
CA ALA A 209 8.43 -18.17 14.57
C ALA A 209 9.55 -18.99 15.25
N GLU A 210 10.48 -19.57 14.48
CA GLU A 210 11.52 -20.44 15.04
C GLU A 210 12.49 -19.71 16.00
N THR A 211 12.69 -18.40 15.83
CA THR A 211 13.64 -17.62 16.63
C THR A 211 12.98 -16.66 17.61
N GLY A 212 11.69 -16.38 17.47
CA GLY A 212 11.00 -15.35 18.25
C GLY A 212 11.50 -13.93 17.90
N SER A 213 11.88 -13.70 16.64
CA SER A 213 12.51 -12.44 16.20
C SER A 213 11.60 -11.60 15.32
N VAL A 214 11.87 -10.30 15.22
CA VAL A 214 11.30 -9.43 14.18
C VAL A 214 12.38 -9.01 13.20
N ALA A 215 12.07 -9.10 11.91
CA ALA A 215 12.87 -8.54 10.83
C ALA A 215 12.35 -7.15 10.45
N VAL A 216 13.26 -6.17 10.44
CA VAL A 216 13.00 -4.80 10.01
C VAL A 216 13.93 -4.45 8.85
N VAL A 217 13.34 -3.88 7.80
CA VAL A 217 14.01 -3.54 6.54
C VAL A 217 13.89 -2.05 6.33
N THR A 218 15.02 -1.34 6.24
CA THR A 218 15.03 0.11 6.01
C THR A 218 16.24 0.53 5.19
N ASN A 219 16.09 1.64 4.48
CA ASN A 219 17.20 2.30 3.79
C ASN A 219 17.77 3.48 4.57
N GLU A 220 17.19 3.76 5.74
CA GLU A 220 17.56 4.82 6.66
C GLU A 220 17.99 4.17 7.98
N GLY A 221 19.12 4.60 8.55
CA GLY A 221 19.68 4.03 9.79
C GLY A 221 18.94 4.44 11.06
N ASN A 222 17.77 5.06 10.95
CA ASN A 222 16.96 5.54 12.07
C ASN A 222 16.39 4.40 12.92
N GLU A 223 16.05 3.27 12.29
CA GLU A 223 15.54 2.09 12.99
C GLU A 223 16.49 1.62 14.10
N GLY A 224 17.78 1.49 13.80
CA GLY A 224 18.76 1.06 14.80
C GLY A 224 18.80 1.98 16.03
N MET A 225 18.60 3.28 15.84
CA MET A 225 18.50 4.21 16.98
C MET A 225 17.17 4.06 17.74
N CYS A 226 16.07 3.67 17.07
CA CYS A 226 14.81 3.34 17.73
C CYS A 226 14.87 2.03 18.52
N THR A 227 15.74 1.10 18.16
CA THR A 227 15.75 -0.25 18.74
C THR A 227 16.89 -0.46 19.73
N VAL A 228 17.96 0.33 19.64
CA VAL A 228 19.13 0.22 20.53
C VAL A 228 19.11 1.21 21.69
N MET A 229 18.68 2.46 21.46
CA MET A 229 18.84 3.55 22.43
C MET A 229 17.77 3.57 23.53
N PRO A 230 16.47 3.40 23.23
CA PRO A 230 15.42 3.50 24.24
C PRO A 230 15.39 2.26 25.14
N ARG A 231 15.06 2.46 26.41
CA ARG A 231 14.91 1.36 27.39
C ARG A 231 13.75 0.42 27.07
N VAL A 232 12.72 0.89 26.36
CA VAL A 232 11.58 0.06 25.93
C VAL A 232 11.53 0.02 24.41
N HIS A 233 11.42 -1.18 23.83
CA HIS A 233 11.13 -1.36 22.41
C HIS A 233 9.78 -2.06 22.23
N VAL A 234 8.94 -1.53 21.35
CA VAL A 234 7.67 -2.14 20.94
C VAL A 234 7.67 -2.36 19.43
N ALA A 235 7.66 -3.62 19.01
CA ALA A 235 7.46 -3.99 17.62
C ALA A 235 5.98 -4.28 17.36
N VAL A 236 5.37 -3.50 16.48
CA VAL A 236 3.95 -3.61 16.11
C VAL A 236 3.83 -4.15 14.69
N THR A 237 3.13 -5.27 14.52
CA THR A 237 2.95 -5.86 13.20
C THR A 237 1.65 -6.63 13.08
N GLY A 238 1.20 -6.87 11.85
CA GLY A 238 0.03 -7.71 11.62
C GLY A 238 0.36 -9.19 11.78
N ILE A 239 -0.61 -9.98 12.25
CA ILE A 239 -0.46 -11.43 12.46
C ILE A 239 -0.08 -12.17 11.17
N GLU A 240 -0.48 -11.66 10.01
CA GLU A 240 -0.26 -12.32 8.73
C GLU A 240 1.23 -12.36 8.37
N LYS A 241 2.06 -11.50 8.97
CA LYS A 241 3.49 -11.36 8.68
C LYS A 241 4.37 -12.38 9.41
N VAL A 242 3.80 -13.42 10.01
CA VAL A 242 4.60 -14.53 10.53
C VAL A 242 5.23 -15.34 9.39
N LEU A 243 6.48 -15.73 9.60
CA LEU A 243 7.22 -16.69 8.81
C LEU A 243 7.69 -17.83 9.72
N PRO A 244 7.57 -19.10 9.30
CA PRO A 244 8.06 -20.23 10.07
C PRO A 244 9.55 -20.12 10.40
N THR A 245 10.40 -19.89 9.40
CA THR A 245 11.86 -19.97 9.53
C THR A 245 12.61 -18.77 8.93
N LEU A 246 13.89 -18.63 9.28
CA LEU A 246 14.83 -17.69 8.68
C LEU A 246 15.09 -18.00 7.21
N GLU A 247 14.92 -19.25 6.78
CA GLU A 247 14.99 -19.60 5.35
C GLU A 247 13.81 -19.00 4.56
N ASP A 248 12.62 -18.96 5.17
CA ASP A 248 11.47 -18.27 4.60
C ASP A 248 11.73 -16.76 4.49
N LEU A 249 12.36 -16.18 5.52
CA LEU A 249 12.80 -14.78 5.49
C LEU A 249 13.84 -14.54 4.40
N ALA A 250 14.83 -15.42 4.23
CA ALA A 250 15.83 -15.31 3.18
C ALA A 250 15.18 -15.29 1.79
N THR A 251 14.18 -16.14 1.56
CA THR A 251 13.40 -16.15 0.31
C THR A 251 12.65 -14.84 0.09
N VAL A 252 11.98 -14.32 1.11
CA VAL A 252 11.34 -12.99 1.07
C VAL A 252 12.35 -11.89 0.72
N MET A 253 13.53 -11.91 1.34
CA MET A 253 14.56 -10.89 1.17
C MET A 253 15.23 -10.93 -0.20
N ARG A 254 15.17 -12.06 -0.93
CA ARG A 254 15.56 -12.07 -2.35
C ARG A 254 14.65 -11.20 -3.21
N LEU A 255 13.36 -11.08 -2.85
CA LEU A 255 12.35 -10.41 -3.66
C LEU A 255 11.96 -9.02 -3.18
N LEU A 256 11.93 -8.78 -1.86
CA LEU A 256 11.42 -7.53 -1.27
C LEU A 256 12.22 -6.30 -1.73
N PRO A 257 13.55 -6.21 -1.52
CA PRO A 257 14.33 -5.01 -1.91
C PRO A 257 14.36 -4.81 -3.43
N ARG A 258 14.48 -5.91 -4.20
CA ARG A 258 14.46 -5.86 -5.67
C ARG A 258 13.14 -5.31 -6.20
N SER A 259 12.03 -5.73 -5.60
CA SER A 259 10.69 -5.29 -6.02
C SER A 259 10.33 -3.89 -5.52
N ALA A 260 10.90 -3.45 -4.40
CA ALA A 260 10.61 -2.16 -3.80
C ALA A 260 11.47 -1.04 -4.39
N THR A 261 12.79 -1.17 -4.29
CA THR A 261 13.74 -0.10 -4.60
C THR A 261 14.73 -0.47 -5.71
N GLY A 262 14.66 -1.71 -6.23
CA GLY A 262 15.61 -2.20 -7.23
C GLY A 262 16.99 -2.49 -6.67
N GLN A 263 17.09 -2.75 -5.36
CA GLN A 263 18.34 -3.11 -4.70
C GLN A 263 18.43 -4.62 -4.52
N ALA A 264 19.64 -5.19 -4.56
CA ALA A 264 19.85 -6.60 -4.24
C ALA A 264 19.53 -6.92 -2.77
N ILE A 265 19.81 -5.97 -1.87
CA ILE A 265 19.48 -5.94 -0.44
C ILE A 265 19.31 -4.49 0.02
N SER A 266 18.58 -4.24 1.12
CA SER A 266 18.44 -2.90 1.70
C SER A 266 19.74 -2.42 2.36
N ASN A 267 19.87 -1.12 2.60
CA ASN A 267 21.05 -0.56 3.27
C ASN A 267 21.17 -1.02 4.73
N TYR A 268 20.02 -1.24 5.39
CA TYR A 268 19.96 -1.77 6.75
C TYR A 268 18.94 -2.91 6.79
N PHE A 269 19.30 -3.94 7.54
CA PHE A 269 18.51 -5.12 7.77
C PHE A 269 18.80 -5.59 9.19
N SER A 270 17.77 -5.54 10.05
CA SER A 270 17.89 -5.82 11.47
C SER A 270 17.01 -7.01 11.82
N LEU A 271 17.58 -7.99 12.52
CA LEU A 271 16.86 -9.12 13.09
C LEU A 271 16.95 -9.02 14.62
N LEU A 272 15.87 -8.57 15.24
CA LEU A 272 15.83 -8.23 16.67
C LEU A 272 15.24 -9.41 17.45
N THR A 273 15.97 -9.89 18.47
CA THR A 273 15.67 -11.14 19.18
C THR A 273 15.74 -10.95 20.69
N GLY A 274 14.66 -10.44 21.28
CA GLY A 274 14.58 -10.19 22.72
C GLY A 274 15.22 -8.86 23.16
N PRO A 275 15.04 -8.50 24.45
CA PRO A 275 15.74 -7.38 25.07
C PRO A 275 17.24 -7.64 25.22
N ARG A 276 18.01 -6.62 25.62
CA ARG A 276 19.44 -6.75 25.90
C ARG A 276 19.70 -7.82 26.97
N ALA A 277 20.69 -8.67 26.75
CA ALA A 277 21.12 -9.67 27.72
C ALA A 277 22.02 -9.05 28.81
N GLU A 278 22.24 -9.80 29.88
CA GLU A 278 23.18 -9.40 30.93
C GLU A 278 24.60 -9.22 30.34
N GLY A 279 25.21 -8.07 30.60
CA GLY A 279 26.54 -7.72 30.09
C GLY A 279 26.54 -7.05 28.70
N GLU A 280 25.41 -7.03 27.98
CA GLU A 280 25.28 -6.26 26.75
C GLU A 280 25.12 -4.77 27.07
N ARG A 281 25.84 -3.92 26.32
CA ARG A 281 25.85 -2.46 26.53
C ARG A 281 24.73 -1.75 25.79
N ASP A 282 24.20 -2.39 24.75
CA ASP A 282 23.32 -1.81 23.75
C ASP A 282 22.02 -2.63 23.71
N GLY A 283 20.87 -1.98 23.49
CA GLY A 283 19.57 -2.63 23.36
C GLY A 283 18.57 -2.27 24.46
N PRO A 284 17.29 -2.61 24.26
CA PRO A 284 16.23 -2.23 25.18
C PRO A 284 16.24 -3.14 26.42
N GLU A 285 15.86 -2.59 27.56
CA GLU A 285 15.63 -3.34 28.80
C GLU A 285 14.35 -4.19 28.71
N HIS A 286 13.39 -3.73 27.91
CA HIS A 286 12.13 -4.43 27.71
C HIS A 286 11.76 -4.46 26.23
N MET A 287 11.39 -5.64 25.73
CA MET A 287 10.91 -5.83 24.37
C MET A 287 9.47 -6.35 24.38
N TYR A 288 8.59 -5.68 23.63
CA TYR A 288 7.20 -6.07 23.45
C TYR A 288 6.89 -6.29 21.97
N PHE A 289 6.14 -7.34 21.68
CA PHE A 289 5.51 -7.57 20.39
C PHE A 289 4.00 -7.33 20.53
N VAL A 290 3.44 -6.45 19.70
CA VAL A 290 1.99 -6.26 19.59
C VAL A 290 1.55 -6.78 18.22
N LEU A 291 0.93 -7.96 18.22
CA LEU A 291 0.47 -8.64 17.02
C LEU A 291 -0.99 -8.27 16.76
N VAL A 292 -1.26 -7.68 15.59
CA VAL A 292 -2.55 -7.06 15.27
C VAL A 292 -3.30 -7.90 14.25
N ASP A 293 -4.51 -8.32 14.61
CA ASP A 293 -5.45 -8.90 13.65
C ASP A 293 -6.05 -7.78 12.79
N GLY A 294 -6.89 -6.91 13.34
CA GLY A 294 -7.48 -5.79 12.59
C GLY A 294 -8.26 -6.24 11.34
N GLY A 295 -8.88 -7.42 11.39
CA GLY A 295 -9.66 -8.01 10.29
C GLY A 295 -8.88 -8.88 9.30
N ARG A 296 -7.62 -9.23 9.61
CA ARG A 296 -6.78 -10.11 8.79
C ARG A 296 -7.24 -11.57 8.86
N THR A 297 -7.62 -12.06 10.03
CA THR A 297 -8.19 -13.40 10.21
C THR A 297 -9.45 -13.59 9.36
N GLY A 298 -10.27 -12.54 9.22
CA GLY A 298 -11.47 -12.54 8.37
C GLY A 298 -11.21 -12.78 6.88
N LEU A 299 -9.96 -12.73 6.42
CA LEU A 299 -9.58 -13.07 5.04
C LEU A 299 -9.12 -14.53 4.89
N ILE A 300 -8.77 -15.21 5.99
CA ILE A 300 -8.38 -16.61 5.97
C ILE A 300 -9.56 -17.48 5.53
N GLY A 301 -9.32 -18.44 4.64
CA GLY A 301 -10.32 -19.29 4.02
C GLY A 301 -11.25 -18.59 3.03
N GLY A 302 -11.17 -17.27 2.89
CA GLY A 302 -12.07 -16.47 2.07
C GLY A 302 -11.53 -16.15 0.67
N ASP A 303 -12.39 -15.52 -0.14
CA ASP A 303 -12.09 -15.07 -1.52
C ASP A 303 -10.85 -14.15 -1.62
N PHE A 304 -10.41 -13.55 -0.50
CA PHE A 304 -9.35 -12.55 -0.45
C PHE A 304 -8.11 -13.00 0.34
N GLN A 305 -8.01 -14.28 0.74
CA GLN A 305 -6.87 -14.81 1.52
C GLN A 305 -5.52 -14.47 0.87
N GLU A 306 -5.47 -14.49 -0.45
CA GLU A 306 -4.24 -14.22 -1.21
C GLU A 306 -3.60 -12.86 -0.91
N MET A 307 -4.39 -11.89 -0.45
CA MET A 307 -3.87 -10.60 -0.02
C MET A 307 -2.93 -10.69 1.18
N LEU A 308 -3.10 -11.67 2.05
CA LEU A 308 -2.28 -11.88 3.23
C LEU A 308 -0.85 -12.31 2.88
N ARG A 309 -0.58 -12.73 1.64
CA ARG A 309 0.80 -12.97 1.16
C ARG A 309 1.61 -11.68 0.97
N CYS A 310 0.97 -10.51 0.99
CA CYS A 310 1.61 -9.26 0.57
C CYS A 310 2.83 -8.90 1.43
N ILE A 311 4.00 -8.83 0.79
CA ILE A 311 5.27 -8.42 1.42
C ILE A 311 5.47 -6.90 1.46
N ARG A 312 4.44 -6.12 1.11
CA ARG A 312 4.45 -4.63 1.14
C ARG A 312 5.55 -3.95 0.32
N CYS A 313 5.98 -4.57 -0.79
CA CYS A 313 7.05 -4.01 -1.64
C CYS A 313 6.65 -2.76 -2.45
N GLY A 314 5.36 -2.52 -2.71
CA GLY A 314 4.91 -1.34 -3.47
C GLY A 314 4.99 -1.48 -5.00
N ALA A 315 5.53 -2.58 -5.55
CA ALA A 315 5.64 -2.79 -7.00
C ALA A 315 4.31 -2.59 -7.74
N CYS A 316 3.20 -3.08 -7.19
CA CYS A 316 1.87 -2.90 -7.78
C CYS A 316 1.46 -1.42 -7.91
N MET A 317 1.89 -0.55 -6.99
CA MET A 317 1.61 0.88 -7.03
C MET A 317 2.45 1.56 -8.12
N ASN A 318 3.75 1.24 -8.14
CA ASN A 318 4.71 1.79 -9.09
C ASN A 318 4.35 1.49 -10.55
N HIS A 319 3.74 0.34 -10.82
CA HIS A 319 3.29 -0.06 -12.17
C HIS A 319 1.83 0.28 -12.49
N CYS A 320 1.07 0.81 -11.52
CA CYS A 320 -0.35 1.09 -11.74
C CYS A 320 -0.55 2.42 -12.48
N PRO A 321 -1.17 2.43 -13.68
CA PRO A 321 -1.39 3.67 -14.43
C PRO A 321 -2.34 4.63 -13.70
N VAL A 322 -3.27 4.12 -12.88
CA VAL A 322 -4.17 4.95 -12.07
C VAL A 322 -3.39 5.66 -10.96
N TYR A 323 -2.61 4.89 -10.18
CA TYR A 323 -1.78 5.45 -9.11
C TYR A 323 -0.78 6.50 -9.64
N GLN A 324 -0.14 6.24 -10.78
CA GLN A 324 0.79 7.17 -11.42
C GLN A 324 0.16 8.52 -11.83
N LYS A 325 -1.17 8.62 -11.86
CA LYS A 325 -1.90 9.87 -12.19
C LYS A 325 -2.49 10.57 -10.98
N ILE A 326 -2.95 9.83 -9.98
CA ILE A 326 -3.69 10.42 -8.85
C ILE A 326 -2.92 10.44 -7.53
N GLY A 327 -1.80 9.70 -7.44
CA GLY A 327 -1.03 9.52 -6.21
C GLY A 327 -1.79 8.75 -5.11
N GLY A 328 -1.18 8.58 -3.93
CA GLY A 328 -1.79 7.80 -2.86
C GLY A 328 -2.93 8.48 -2.10
N HIS A 329 -2.88 9.81 -1.94
CA HIS A 329 -3.88 10.54 -1.14
C HIS A 329 -5.30 10.45 -1.69
N ALA A 330 -5.45 10.18 -2.98
CA ALA A 330 -6.77 10.01 -3.61
C ALA A 330 -7.50 8.78 -3.07
N TYR A 331 -6.79 7.72 -2.67
CA TYR A 331 -7.37 6.48 -2.15
C TYR A 331 -8.01 6.64 -0.77
N GLY A 332 -7.65 7.70 -0.03
CA GLY A 332 -8.36 8.12 1.17
C GLY A 332 -8.12 7.30 2.43
N TRP A 333 -7.14 6.38 2.44
CA TRP A 333 -6.76 5.65 3.65
C TRP A 333 -5.30 5.19 3.61
N VAL A 334 -4.86 4.50 4.68
CA VAL A 334 -3.48 4.06 4.95
C VAL A 334 -2.90 3.25 3.79
N TYR A 335 -3.72 2.44 3.10
CA TYR A 335 -3.28 1.64 1.97
C TYR A 335 -3.73 2.24 0.63
N PRO A 336 -2.81 2.84 -0.14
CA PRO A 336 -3.10 3.32 -1.49
C PRO A 336 -2.84 2.28 -2.59
N GLY A 337 -3.26 2.61 -3.82
CA GLY A 337 -2.95 1.85 -5.03
C GLY A 337 -3.76 0.55 -5.18
N PRO A 338 -3.33 -0.37 -6.07
CA PRO A 338 -4.06 -1.61 -6.34
C PRO A 338 -4.25 -2.51 -5.12
N MET A 339 -3.19 -2.71 -4.32
CA MET A 339 -3.26 -3.47 -3.08
C MET A 339 -4.22 -2.81 -2.08
N GLY A 340 -4.14 -1.49 -1.92
CA GLY A 340 -5.05 -0.73 -1.06
C GLY A 340 -6.50 -0.79 -1.49
N SER A 341 -6.74 -0.87 -2.81
CA SER A 341 -8.08 -1.01 -3.39
C SER A 341 -8.72 -2.37 -3.14
N VAL A 342 -7.94 -3.37 -2.70
CA VAL A 342 -8.45 -4.65 -2.19
C VAL A 342 -8.51 -4.65 -0.67
N LEU A 343 -7.46 -4.22 0.03
CA LEU A 343 -7.40 -4.29 1.49
C LEU A 343 -8.38 -3.35 2.19
N THR A 344 -8.50 -2.11 1.72
CA THR A 344 -9.40 -1.12 2.35
C THR A 344 -10.84 -1.65 2.43
N PRO A 345 -11.51 -2.04 1.33
CA PRO A 345 -12.87 -2.58 1.43
C PRO A 345 -12.95 -3.89 2.24
N SER A 346 -11.84 -4.63 2.36
CA SER A 346 -11.77 -5.86 3.15
C SER A 346 -11.71 -5.58 4.66
N TYR A 347 -11.03 -4.51 5.08
CA TYR A 347 -10.86 -4.16 6.50
C TYR A 347 -11.95 -3.23 7.03
N VAL A 348 -12.35 -2.23 6.24
CA VAL A 348 -13.30 -1.20 6.70
C VAL A 348 -14.70 -1.36 6.11
N GLY A 349 -14.90 -2.44 5.33
CA GLY A 349 -16.16 -2.77 4.69
C GLY A 349 -16.32 -2.16 3.29
N LEU A 350 -16.87 -2.95 2.37
CA LEU A 350 -17.03 -2.61 0.96
C LEU A 350 -17.89 -1.36 0.72
N ALA A 351 -18.87 -1.10 1.60
CA ALA A 351 -19.73 0.09 1.53
C ALA A 351 -18.98 1.39 1.83
N ASN A 352 -17.84 1.33 2.54
CA ASN A 352 -17.02 2.48 2.91
C ASN A 352 -15.87 2.74 1.90
N ALA A 353 -15.83 1.97 0.80
CA ALA A 353 -14.80 2.07 -0.23
C ALA A 353 -15.35 1.71 -1.63
N VAL A 354 -16.59 2.09 -1.93
CA VAL A 354 -17.31 1.63 -3.14
C VAL A 354 -16.65 1.97 -4.47
N ASP A 355 -15.84 3.01 -4.53
CA ASP A 355 -15.15 3.42 -5.75
C ASP A 355 -13.76 2.79 -5.91
N LEU A 356 -13.14 2.27 -4.84
CA LEU A 356 -11.77 1.73 -4.93
C LEU A 356 -11.67 0.49 -5.83
N PRO A 357 -12.60 -0.48 -5.82
CA PRO A 357 -12.58 -1.57 -6.79
C PRO A 357 -12.68 -1.10 -8.25
N GLN A 358 -13.25 0.09 -8.47
CA GLN A 358 -13.40 0.73 -9.78
C GLN A 358 -12.16 1.56 -10.17
N ALA A 359 -11.26 1.86 -9.23
CA ALA A 359 -10.00 2.58 -9.44
C ALA A 359 -8.92 1.73 -10.15
N ALA A 360 -9.32 0.92 -11.12
CA ALA A 360 -8.44 0.03 -11.86
C ALA A 360 -8.93 -0.15 -13.30
N THR A 361 -7.99 -0.06 -14.24
CA THR A 361 -8.19 -0.40 -15.67
C THR A 361 -8.24 -1.91 -15.92
N LEU A 362 -7.96 -2.72 -14.88
CA LEU A 362 -7.83 -4.18 -14.97
C LEU A 362 -6.81 -4.64 -16.03
N CYS A 363 -5.74 -3.87 -16.26
CA CYS A 363 -4.69 -4.21 -17.22
C CYS A 363 -3.83 -5.43 -16.86
N GLY A 364 -3.93 -5.95 -15.63
CA GLY A 364 -3.19 -7.14 -15.17
C GLY A 364 -1.72 -6.90 -14.79
N GLU A 365 -1.17 -5.70 -14.99
CA GLU A 365 0.25 -5.44 -14.73
C GLU A 365 0.63 -5.69 -13.26
N CYS A 366 -0.26 -5.32 -12.33
CA CYS A 366 -0.09 -5.60 -10.90
C CYS A 366 0.06 -7.11 -10.57
N ASN A 367 -0.57 -8.00 -11.34
CA ASN A 367 -0.41 -9.45 -11.20
C ASN A 367 0.96 -9.90 -11.74
N ARG A 368 1.39 -9.32 -12.86
CA ARG A 368 2.66 -9.66 -13.51
C ARG A 368 3.84 -9.33 -12.62
N VAL A 369 3.82 -8.17 -11.98
CA VAL A 369 4.96 -7.64 -11.21
C VAL A 369 4.94 -8.04 -9.72
N CYS A 370 3.84 -8.61 -9.22
CA CYS A 370 3.74 -9.01 -7.82
C CYS A 370 4.74 -10.15 -7.51
N PRO A 371 5.71 -9.95 -6.60
CA PRO A 371 6.65 -11.02 -6.23
C PRO A 371 6.01 -12.14 -5.41
N ALA A 372 4.82 -11.93 -4.84
CA ALA A 372 4.11 -12.89 -3.99
C ALA A 372 2.93 -13.57 -4.71
N SER A 373 2.89 -13.48 -6.05
CA SER A 373 1.83 -14.08 -6.88
C SER A 373 0.40 -13.76 -6.41
N ILE A 374 0.13 -12.48 -6.08
CA ILE A 374 -1.22 -12.03 -5.71
C ILE A 374 -1.96 -11.57 -6.98
N PRO A 375 -3.10 -12.18 -7.35
CA PRO A 375 -3.84 -11.83 -8.55
C PRO A 375 -4.78 -10.63 -8.28
N LEU A 376 -4.18 -9.48 -8.00
CA LEU A 376 -4.88 -8.24 -7.64
C LEU A 376 -6.02 -7.88 -8.60
N SER A 377 -5.87 -8.07 -9.91
CA SER A 377 -6.95 -7.77 -10.85
C SER A 377 -8.18 -8.67 -10.68
N ASP A 378 -7.97 -9.96 -10.36
CA ASP A 378 -9.07 -10.90 -10.13
C ASP A 378 -9.76 -10.61 -8.79
N LEU A 379 -8.99 -10.26 -7.75
CA LEU A 379 -9.53 -9.83 -6.46
C LEU A 379 -10.35 -8.54 -6.59
N LEU A 380 -9.89 -7.58 -7.39
CA LEU A 380 -10.65 -6.36 -7.70
C LEU A 380 -11.93 -6.70 -8.46
N ARG A 381 -11.89 -7.60 -9.45
CA ARG A 381 -13.11 -8.07 -10.15
C ARG A 381 -14.08 -8.72 -9.17
N LYS A 382 -13.61 -9.56 -8.25
CA LYS A 382 -14.44 -10.21 -7.22
C LYS A 382 -15.11 -9.19 -6.30
N LEU A 383 -14.42 -8.10 -5.94
CA LEU A 383 -15.03 -6.99 -5.20
C LEU A 383 -16.14 -6.32 -6.02
N ARG A 384 -15.96 -6.10 -7.33
CA ARG A 384 -17.01 -5.56 -8.21
C ARG A 384 -18.22 -6.50 -8.29
N GLU A 385 -18.01 -7.82 -8.36
CA GLU A 385 -19.09 -8.81 -8.32
C GLU A 385 -19.89 -8.69 -7.00
N LYS A 386 -19.20 -8.68 -5.85
CA LYS A 386 -19.84 -8.49 -4.54
C LYS A 386 -20.58 -7.15 -4.41
N GLN A 387 -20.09 -6.08 -5.05
CA GLN A 387 -20.80 -4.79 -5.09
C GLN A 387 -22.13 -4.89 -5.84
N MET A 388 -22.18 -5.67 -6.92
CA MET A 388 -23.39 -5.90 -7.70
C MET A 388 -24.39 -6.77 -6.94
N GLU A 389 -23.92 -7.88 -6.34
CA GLU A 389 -24.72 -8.80 -5.52
C GLU A 389 -25.37 -8.08 -4.33
N ARG A 390 -24.62 -7.22 -3.65
CA ARG A 390 -25.09 -6.47 -2.47
C ARG A 390 -25.85 -5.19 -2.82
N GLY A 391 -26.04 -4.89 -4.10
CA GLY A 391 -26.75 -3.68 -4.54
C GLY A 391 -26.08 -2.36 -4.17
N LEU A 392 -24.75 -2.36 -3.96
CA LEU A 392 -23.98 -1.17 -3.55
C LEU A 392 -23.71 -0.19 -4.70
N ARG A 393 -24.01 -0.58 -5.94
CA ARG A 393 -23.90 0.28 -7.13
C ARG A 393 -25.24 0.92 -7.48
N PRO A 394 -25.25 2.14 -8.08
CA PRO A 394 -26.47 2.79 -8.54
C PRO A 394 -27.34 1.85 -9.38
N TRP A 395 -28.65 1.85 -9.14
CA TRP A 395 -29.55 0.91 -9.81
C TRP A 395 -29.53 1.06 -11.33
N GLN A 396 -29.32 2.28 -11.83
CA GLN A 396 -29.20 2.58 -13.26
C GLN A 396 -27.98 1.89 -13.87
N GLU A 397 -26.83 1.91 -13.18
CA GLU A 397 -25.60 1.22 -13.60
C GLU A 397 -25.84 -0.29 -13.64
N ARG A 398 -26.47 -0.83 -12.61
CA ARG A 398 -26.78 -2.26 -12.51
C ARG A 398 -27.71 -2.72 -13.63
N PHE A 399 -28.79 -1.98 -13.86
CA PHE A 399 -29.75 -2.25 -14.92
C PHE A 399 -29.11 -2.14 -16.31
N ALA A 400 -28.31 -1.09 -16.56
CA ALA A 400 -27.63 -0.90 -17.83
C ALA A 400 -26.68 -2.06 -18.15
N LEU A 401 -25.90 -2.54 -17.17
CA LEU A 401 -25.02 -3.70 -17.33
C LEU A 401 -25.81 -5.00 -17.54
N GLN A 402 -26.93 -5.20 -16.84
CA GLN A 402 -27.81 -6.35 -17.05
C GLN A 402 -28.42 -6.36 -18.46
N ALA A 403 -28.94 -5.21 -18.91
CA ALA A 403 -29.49 -5.04 -20.26
C ALA A 403 -28.42 -5.27 -21.33
N TRP A 404 -27.22 -4.69 -21.16
CA TRP A 404 -26.09 -4.94 -22.04
C TRP A 404 -25.71 -6.42 -22.05
N GLY A 405 -25.63 -7.08 -20.89
CA GLY A 405 -25.33 -8.50 -20.79
C GLY A 405 -26.38 -9.39 -21.46
N TYR A 406 -27.66 -9.05 -21.37
CA TYR A 406 -28.75 -9.74 -22.07
C TYR A 406 -28.59 -9.67 -23.60
N VAL A 407 -28.21 -8.50 -24.13
CA VAL A 407 -27.95 -8.27 -25.56
C VAL A 407 -26.67 -8.97 -25.99
N ALA A 408 -25.57 -8.78 -25.26
CA ALA A 408 -24.24 -9.29 -25.60
C ALA A 408 -24.15 -10.82 -25.61
N LYS A 409 -24.90 -11.51 -24.75
CA LYS A 409 -24.99 -12.98 -24.73
C LYS A 409 -25.77 -13.58 -25.91
N ARG A 410 -26.42 -12.76 -26.74
CA ARG A 410 -27.20 -13.21 -27.90
C ARG A 410 -26.55 -12.70 -29.19
N PRO A 411 -25.78 -13.54 -29.90
CA PRO A 411 -24.97 -13.09 -31.04
C PRO A 411 -25.75 -12.32 -32.10
N GLU A 412 -26.93 -12.80 -32.52
CA GLU A 412 -27.74 -12.13 -33.56
C GLU A 412 -28.25 -10.76 -33.10
N LEU A 413 -28.80 -10.69 -31.89
CA LEU A 413 -29.27 -9.45 -31.29
C LEU A 413 -28.13 -8.44 -31.11
N TYR A 414 -26.95 -8.90 -30.66
CA TYR A 414 -25.77 -8.06 -30.55
C TYR A 414 -25.29 -7.55 -31.92
N ALA A 415 -25.31 -8.39 -32.96
CA ALA A 415 -24.94 -7.97 -34.31
C ALA A 415 -25.89 -6.89 -34.84
N PHE A 416 -27.19 -7.08 -34.65
CA PHE A 416 -28.21 -6.12 -35.06
C PHE A 416 -28.07 -4.79 -34.30
N ALA A 417 -27.96 -4.85 -32.97
CA ALA A 417 -27.82 -3.68 -32.11
C ALA A 417 -26.53 -2.89 -32.41
N THR A 418 -25.39 -3.57 -32.60
CA THR A 418 -24.13 -2.92 -32.94
C THR A 418 -24.15 -2.28 -34.33
N ARG A 419 -24.85 -2.88 -35.31
CA ARG A 419 -25.05 -2.27 -36.64
C ARG A 419 -25.85 -0.98 -36.56
N ILE A 420 -26.95 -0.97 -35.80
CA ILE A 420 -27.76 0.25 -35.56
C ILE A 420 -26.93 1.29 -34.81
N GLY A 421 -26.23 0.89 -33.75
CA GLY A 421 -25.38 1.78 -32.97
C GLY A 421 -24.27 2.42 -33.81
N ALA A 422 -23.60 1.63 -34.66
CA ALA A 422 -22.59 2.14 -35.58
C ALA A 422 -23.16 3.13 -36.60
N TRP A 423 -24.36 2.85 -37.15
CA TRP A 423 -25.04 3.77 -38.07
C TRP A 423 -25.43 5.09 -37.38
N LEU A 424 -26.00 5.03 -36.17
CA LEU A 424 -26.36 6.21 -35.39
C LEU A 424 -25.13 7.05 -35.04
N LEU A 425 -24.09 6.44 -34.47
CA LEU A 425 -22.85 7.13 -34.12
C LEU A 425 -22.15 7.70 -35.36
N GLY A 426 -22.18 6.98 -36.48
CA GLY A 426 -21.67 7.47 -37.77
C GLY A 426 -22.38 8.74 -38.24
N ARG A 427 -23.71 8.79 -38.09
CA ARG A 427 -24.51 9.99 -38.42
C ARG A 427 -24.23 11.15 -37.47
N MET A 428 -24.01 10.87 -36.18
CA MET A 428 -23.66 11.88 -35.17
C MET A 428 -22.27 12.50 -35.39
N GLY A 429 -21.33 11.77 -36.02
CA GLY A 429 -19.98 12.26 -36.30
C GLY A 429 -19.89 13.36 -37.36
N GLY A 430 -20.96 13.61 -38.12
CA GLY A 430 -21.01 14.63 -39.17
C GLY A 430 -19.89 14.48 -40.22
N SER A 431 -19.52 15.59 -40.86
CA SER A 431 -18.45 15.64 -41.86
C SER A 431 -17.07 15.33 -41.27
N ASN A 432 -16.85 15.70 -40.01
CA ASN A 432 -15.54 15.64 -39.36
C ASN A 432 -15.25 14.27 -38.73
N ARG A 433 -16.21 13.33 -38.77
CA ARG A 433 -16.12 11.99 -38.18
C ARG A 433 -15.75 11.99 -36.69
N LEU A 434 -16.13 13.04 -35.97
CA LEU A 434 -15.86 13.22 -34.55
C LEU A 434 -17.17 13.55 -33.83
N ILE A 435 -17.38 12.91 -32.69
CA ILE A 435 -18.54 13.11 -31.83
C ILE A 435 -18.07 13.91 -30.60
N ALA A 436 -18.43 15.19 -30.56
CA ALA A 436 -18.04 16.12 -29.51
C ALA A 436 -18.91 16.04 -28.24
N SER A 437 -20.09 15.40 -28.33
CA SER A 437 -20.99 15.24 -27.18
C SER A 437 -21.80 13.96 -27.31
N LEU A 438 -21.79 13.15 -26.24
CA LEU A 438 -22.64 11.98 -26.09
C LEU A 438 -23.50 12.11 -24.82
N PRO A 439 -24.76 11.66 -24.84
CA PRO A 439 -25.59 11.65 -23.65
C PRO A 439 -25.17 10.53 -22.68
N MET A 440 -25.70 10.60 -21.46
CA MET A 440 -25.60 9.53 -20.45
C MET A 440 -24.14 9.11 -20.17
N ALA A 441 -23.84 7.80 -20.19
CA ALA A 441 -22.51 7.26 -19.92
C ALA A 441 -21.43 7.75 -20.91
N GLY A 442 -21.82 8.22 -22.11
CA GLY A 442 -20.89 8.78 -23.08
C GLY A 442 -20.42 10.19 -22.71
N LYS A 443 -21.18 10.91 -21.86
CA LYS A 443 -20.86 12.29 -21.48
C LYS A 443 -19.49 12.41 -20.81
N GLY A 444 -19.18 11.49 -19.90
CA GLY A 444 -17.90 11.49 -19.18
C GLY A 444 -16.68 11.30 -20.11
N TRP A 445 -16.84 10.66 -21.27
CA TRP A 445 -15.79 10.61 -22.29
C TRP A 445 -15.71 11.93 -23.05
N THR A 446 -16.85 12.40 -23.59
CA THR A 446 -16.92 13.59 -24.43
C THR A 446 -16.69 14.91 -23.70
N GLU A 447 -16.72 14.92 -22.37
CA GLU A 447 -16.31 16.06 -21.55
C GLU A 447 -14.81 16.36 -21.66
N THR A 448 -13.98 15.37 -22.03
CA THR A 448 -12.52 15.54 -22.10
C THR A 448 -11.92 15.15 -23.44
N ARG A 449 -12.63 14.36 -24.26
CA ARG A 449 -12.11 13.81 -25.52
C ARG A 449 -13.22 13.67 -26.55
N ASP A 450 -12.95 14.08 -27.78
CA ASP A 450 -13.81 13.73 -28.91
C ASP A 450 -13.78 12.21 -29.15
N MET A 451 -14.94 11.62 -29.46
CA MET A 451 -15.03 10.21 -29.82
C MET A 451 -15.01 10.05 -31.35
N PRO A 452 -14.10 9.23 -31.91
CA PRO A 452 -14.12 8.97 -33.35
C PRO A 452 -15.41 8.24 -33.73
N ALA A 453 -16.09 8.75 -34.75
CA ALA A 453 -17.29 8.13 -35.27
C ALA A 453 -16.92 6.84 -36.03
N PRO A 454 -17.63 5.73 -35.79
CA PRO A 454 -17.42 4.51 -36.56
C PRO A 454 -17.69 4.76 -38.04
N SER A 455 -16.90 4.14 -38.92
CA SER A 455 -17.04 4.27 -40.37
C SER A 455 -17.04 2.90 -41.04
N GLY A 456 -17.80 2.78 -42.13
CA GLY A 456 -17.89 1.55 -42.90
C GLY A 456 -18.67 0.42 -42.22
N ARG A 457 -18.32 -0.82 -42.56
CA ARG A 457 -18.97 -2.04 -42.08
C ARG A 457 -18.48 -2.40 -40.68
N THR A 458 -19.32 -3.06 -39.89
CA THR A 458 -18.93 -3.59 -38.57
C THR A 458 -17.88 -4.69 -38.71
N PHE A 459 -17.09 -4.93 -37.65
CA PHE A 459 -16.10 -6.02 -37.62
C PHE A 459 -16.71 -7.38 -37.99
N ARG A 460 -17.95 -7.66 -37.55
CA ARG A 460 -18.63 -8.93 -37.86
C ARG A 460 -18.99 -9.08 -39.32
N GLU A 461 -19.42 -7.99 -39.98
CA GLU A 461 -19.69 -8.00 -41.41
C GLU A 461 -18.41 -8.20 -42.22
N LEU A 462 -17.33 -7.51 -41.84
CA LEU A 462 -16.01 -7.67 -42.46
C LEU A 462 -15.46 -9.10 -42.24
N TYR A 463 -15.63 -9.65 -41.04
CA TYR A 463 -15.19 -11.01 -40.71
C TYR A 463 -15.97 -12.07 -41.49
N LYS A 464 -17.30 -11.92 -41.59
CA LYS A 464 -18.16 -12.83 -42.39
C LYS A 464 -17.80 -12.79 -43.87
N GLU A 465 -17.58 -11.59 -44.42
CA GLU A 465 -17.13 -11.43 -45.81
C GLU A 465 -15.76 -12.07 -46.05
N ARG A 466 -14.81 -11.86 -45.14
CA ARG A 466 -13.48 -12.48 -45.23
C ARG A 466 -13.58 -14.01 -45.19
N ARG A 467 -14.39 -14.57 -44.29
CA ARG A 467 -14.63 -16.02 -44.21
C ARG A 467 -15.37 -16.59 -45.42
N ALA A 468 -16.16 -15.78 -46.13
CA ALA A 468 -16.83 -16.21 -47.35
C ALA A 468 -15.92 -16.14 -48.59
N ARG A 469 -14.79 -15.41 -48.51
CA ARG A 469 -13.77 -15.28 -49.56
C ARG A 469 -12.60 -16.24 -49.40
N SER A 470 -12.42 -16.80 -48.20
CA SER A 470 -11.46 -17.86 -47.86
C SER A 470 -12.14 -19.22 -47.88
#